data_AF-A0A1Z9UMC1-F1
#
_entry.id   AF-A0A1Z9UMC1-F1
#
_cell.length_a   1.000
_cell.length_b   1.000
_cell.length_c   1.000
_cell.angle_alpha   90.00
_cell.angle_beta   90.00
_cell.angle_gamma   90.00
#
_symmetry.space_group_name_H-M   'P 1'
#
loop_
_entity.id
_entity.type
_entity.pdbx_description
1 polymer ?
#
loop_
_entity_poly.entity_id
_entity_poly.type
_entity_poly.pdbx_seq_one_letter_code
_entity_poly.pdbx_strand_id
1 'polypeptide(L)' 'MNDKIREFAVTLDSLRLFPRLFIGTYIYLFYDVVQWFMALENPNTQQAGLVSIVIGAGAAWFGLYVGSGKSKQQDK' A
#
# COMPACT_ATOMS: atom_id res chain seq x y z
N MET A 1 -12.64 -29.72 3.75
CA MET A 1 -12.01 -28.92 4.82
C MET A 1 -11.38 -27.63 4.30
N ASN A 2 -10.97 -27.58 3.02
CA ASN A 2 -10.37 -26.38 2.39
C ASN A 2 -11.39 -25.37 1.82
N ASP A 3 -12.65 -25.76 1.59
CA ASP A 3 -13.62 -24.88 0.90
C ASP A 3 -14.10 -23.72 1.79
N LYS A 4 -14.33 -23.98 3.09
CA LYS A 4 -14.73 -22.94 4.05
C LYS A 4 -13.65 -21.86 4.24
N ILE A 5 -12.37 -22.24 4.17
CA ILE A 5 -11.25 -21.29 4.28
C ILE A 5 -11.18 -20.41 3.03
N ARG A 6 -11.40 -20.99 1.85
CA ARG A 6 -11.49 -20.25 0.58
C ARG A 6 -12.66 -19.27 0.57
N GLU A 7 -13.83 -19.72 1.00
CA GLU A 7 -15.04 -18.90 1.01
C GLU A 7 -14.94 -17.75 2.02
N PHE A 8 -14.34 -17.99 3.19
CA PHE A 8 -14.03 -16.95 4.16
C PHE A 8 -13.02 -15.94 3.61
N ALA A 9 -11.97 -16.39 2.93
CA ALA A 9 -10.98 -15.52 2.28
C ALA A 9 -11.60 -14.64 1.18
N VAL A 10 -12.46 -15.20 0.33
CA VAL A 10 -13.19 -14.45 -0.72
C VAL A 10 -14.16 -13.44 -0.11
N THR A 11 -14.82 -13.79 1.00
CA THR A 11 -15.74 -12.89 1.70
C THR A 11 -14.98 -11.73 2.36
N LEU A 12 -13.80 -11.98 2.94
CA LEU A 12 -12.94 -10.95 3.52
C LEU A 12 -12.35 -10.03 2.45
N ASP A 13 -12.00 -10.59 1.29
CA ASP A 13 -11.57 -9.81 0.13
C ASP A 13 -12.71 -8.97 -0.47
N SER A 14 -13.94 -9.50 -0.47
CA SER A 14 -15.15 -8.78 -0.91
C SER A 14 -15.41 -7.50 -0.09
N LEU A 15 -15.08 -7.53 1.21
CA LEU A 15 -15.14 -6.36 2.10
C LEU A 15 -14.00 -5.35 1.87
N ARG A 16 -13.07 -5.62 0.92
CA ARG A 16 -11.90 -4.79 0.61
C ARG A 16 -11.05 -4.48 1.85
N LEU A 17 -11.00 -5.42 2.79
CA LEU A 17 -10.28 -5.28 4.07
C LEU A 17 -8.78 -5.15 3.83
N PHE A 18 -8.21 -6.03 3.02
CA PHE A 18 -6.80 -6.02 2.67
C PHE A 18 -6.33 -4.67 2.10
N PRO A 19 -6.96 -4.13 1.05
CA PRO A 19 -6.48 -2.86 0.49
C PRO A 19 -6.71 -1.64 1.40
N ARG A 20 -7.77 -1.63 2.23
CA ARG A 20 -7.99 -0.54 3.20
C ARG A 20 -6.94 -0.54 4.30
N LEU A 21 -6.66 -1.72 4.86
CA LEU A 21 -5.61 -1.87 5.86
C LEU A 21 -4.23 -1.55 5.28
N PHE A 22 -3.96 -1.97 4.04
CA PHE A 22 -2.71 -1.67 3.36
C PHE A 22 -2.49 -0.16 3.18
N ILE A 23 -3.51 0.57 2.71
CA ILE A 23 -3.45 2.03 2.59
C ILE A 23 -3.27 2.69 3.96
N GLY A 24 -3.98 2.22 5.00
CA GLY A 24 -3.84 2.73 6.36
C GLY A 24 -2.42 2.58 6.91
N THR A 25 -1.84 1.38 6.78
CA THR A 25 -0.45 1.10 7.17
C THR A 25 0.53 1.98 6.38
N TYR A 26 0.28 2.18 5.09
CA TYR A 26 1.12 3.01 4.25
C TYR A 26 1.11 4.49 4.67
N ILE A 27 -0.07 5.05 4.98
CA ILE A 27 -0.19 6.43 5.49
C ILE A 27 0.56 6.58 6.81
N TYR A 28 0.46 5.59 7.70
CA TYR A 28 1.18 5.57 8.97
C TYR A 28 2.71 5.56 8.76
N LEU A 29 3.22 4.66 7.91
CA LEU A 29 4.65 4.57 7.60
C LEU A 29 5.18 5.86 6.96
N PHE A 30 4.40 6.46 6.07
CA PHE A 30 4.77 7.73 5.45
C PHE A 30 4.87 8.85 6.48
N TYR A 31 3.89 8.95 7.37
CA TYR A 31 3.90 9.93 8.45
C TYR A 31 5.13 9.75 9.36
N ASP A 32 5.42 8.52 9.77
CA ASP A 32 6.55 8.21 10.64
C ASP A 32 7.89 8.54 9.98
N VAL A 33 8.08 8.16 8.71
CA VAL A 33 9.29 8.46 7.94
C VAL A 33 9.50 9.97 7.77
N VAL A 34 8.43 10.73 7.51
CA VAL A 34 8.50 12.20 7.41
C VAL A 34 8.82 12.83 8.76
N GLN A 35 8.17 12.39 9.84
CA GLN A 35 8.45 12.90 11.19
C GLN A 35 9.89 12.59 11.61
N TRP A 36 10.36 11.37 11.36
CA TRP A 36 11.76 10.98 11.57
C TRP A 36 12.72 11.86 10.78
N PHE A 37 12.46 12.10 9.49
CA PHE A 37 13.33 12.92 8.65
C PHE A 37 13.40 14.38 9.14
N MET A 38 12.27 14.93 9.58
CA MET A 38 12.17 16.29 10.11
C MET A 38 12.81 16.44 11.51
N ALA A 39 12.95 15.35 12.27
CA ALA A 39 13.54 15.35 13.60
C ALA A 39 15.08 15.30 13.60
N LEU A 40 15.71 15.09 12.44
CA LEU A 40 17.18 15.02 12.32
C LEU A 40 17.80 16.41 12.43
N GLU A 41 18.81 16.58 13.30
CA GLU A 41 19.57 17.85 13.43
C GLU A 41 20.36 18.20 12.17
N ASN A 42 20.81 17.20 11.40
CA ASN A 42 21.54 17.38 10.15
C ASN A 42 20.98 16.45 9.06
N PRO A 43 19.88 16.83 8.39
CA PRO A 43 19.31 16.02 7.33
C PRO A 43 20.29 15.92 6.15
N ASN A 44 20.55 14.71 5.67
CA ASN A 44 21.44 14.47 4.52
C ASN A 44 20.68 14.01 3.27
N THR A 45 21.33 14.15 2.11
CA THR A 45 20.76 13.83 0.80
C THR A 45 20.40 12.35 0.62
N GLN A 46 21.12 11.42 1.26
CA GLN A 46 20.82 9.99 1.19
C GLN A 46 19.54 9.65 1.97
N GLN A 47 19.33 10.27 3.13
CA GLN A 47 18.11 10.12 3.93
C GLN A 47 16.91 10.70 3.20
N ALA A 48 17.06 11.85 2.52
CA ALA A 48 16.02 12.38 1.64
C ALA A 48 15.70 11.42 0.49
N GLY A 49 16.71 10.72 -0.03
CA GLY A 49 16.55 9.65 -1.02
C GLY A 49 15.69 8.49 -0.52
N LEU A 50 15.86 8.07 0.74
CA LEU A 50 15.02 7.05 1.36
C LEU A 50 13.55 7.48 1.41
N VAL A 51 13.27 8.72 1.82
CA VAL A 51 11.90 9.28 1.84
C VAL A 51 11.27 9.25 0.44
N SER A 52 12.03 9.60 -0.60
CA SER A 52 11.57 9.57 -1.99
C SER A 52 11.21 8.15 -2.47
N ILE A 53 12.04 7.14 -2.12
CA ILE A 53 11.75 5.73 -2.46
C ILE A 53 10.47 5.26 -1.77
N VAL A 54 10.27 5.63 -0.49
CA VAL A 54 9.04 5.29 0.23
C VAL A 54 7.83 5.85 -0.51
N ILE A 55 7.83 7.15 -0.84
CA ILE A 55 6.75 7.82 -1.58
C ILE A 55 6.52 7.19 -2.96
N GLY A 56 7.60 6.95 -3.71
CA GLY A 56 7.54 6.40 -5.06
C GLY A 56 6.96 4.98 -5.10
N ALA A 57 7.32 4.15 -4.12
CA ALA A 57 6.73 2.82 -3.96
C ALA A 57 5.21 2.92 -3.73
N GLY A 58 4.73 3.84 -2.89
CA GLY A 58 3.30 4.04 -2.68
C GLY A 58 2.51 4.41 -3.91
N ALA A 59 3.07 5.26 -4.78
CA ALA A 59 2.42 5.63 -6.03
C ALA A 59 2.24 4.42 -6.96
N ALA A 60 3.25 3.55 -7.04
CA ALA A 60 3.19 2.32 -7.82
C ALA A 60 2.11 1.35 -7.28
N TRP A 61 2.08 1.14 -5.96
CA TRP A 61 1.09 0.26 -5.31
C TRP A 61 -0.33 0.80 -5.39
N PHE A 62 -0.51 2.11 -5.23
CA PHE A 62 -1.80 2.75 -5.42
C PHE A 62 -2.30 2.60 -6.86
N GLY A 63 -1.41 2.74 -7.84
CA GLY A 63 -1.74 2.48 -9.26
C GLY A 63 -2.22 1.04 -9.49
N LEU A 64 -1.55 0.05 -8.91
CA LEU A 64 -1.96 -1.35 -8.99
C LEU A 64 -3.30 -1.61 -8.29
N TYR A 65 -3.54 -0.98 -7.13
CA TYR A 65 -4.79 -1.12 -6.38
C TYR A 65 -6.00 -0.48 -7.10
N VAL A 66 -5.83 0.68 -7.72
CA VAL A 66 -6.90 1.34 -8.49
C VAL A 66 -7.10 0.63 -9.84
N GLY A 67 -6.03 0.09 -10.42
CA GLY A 67 -6.04 -0.61 -11.71
C GLY A 67 -6.61 -2.04 -11.67
N SER A 68 -6.59 -2.72 -10.52
CA SER A 68 -7.05 -4.11 -10.39
C SER A 68 -8.54 -4.32 -10.66
N GLY A 69 -9.34 -3.27 -10.81
CA GLY A 69 -10.75 -3.35 -11.19
C GLY A 69 -11.02 -3.53 -12.69
N LYS A 70 -10.04 -3.31 -13.59
CA LYS A 70 -10.27 -3.26 -15.05
C LYS A 70 -9.87 -4.51 -15.83
N SER A 71 -9.15 -5.47 -15.23
CA SER A 71 -8.65 -6.65 -15.95
C SER A 71 -9.69 -7.76 -16.20
N LYS A 72 -10.95 -7.60 -15.77
CA LYS A 72 -12.02 -8.58 -16.02
C LYS A 72 -12.81 -8.36 -17.32
N GLN A 73 -12.41 -7.40 -18.15
CA GLN A 73 -13.16 -7.01 -19.34
C GLN A 73 -12.27 -7.04 -20.59
N GLN A 74 -11.60 -8.15 -20.82
CA GLN A 74 -10.92 -8.41 -22.10
C GLN A 74 -10.92 -9.92 -22.39
N ASP A 75 -12.11 -10.51 -22.45
CA ASP A 75 -12.35 -11.73 -23.21
C ASP A 75 -13.85 -11.81 -23.54
N LYS A 76 -14.23 -11.17 -24.65
CA LYS A 76 -15.50 -11.39 -25.36
C LYS A 76 -15.31 -11.03 -26.82
#